data_AF-A0A6I1ZE40-F1
#
_entry.id   AF-A0A6I1ZE40-F1
#
_cell.length_a   1.000
_cell.length_b   1.000
_cell.length_c   1.000
_cell.angle_alpha   90.00
_cell.angle_beta   90.00
_cell.angle_gamma   90.00
#
_symmetry.space_group_name_H-M   'P 1'
#
loop_
_entity.id
_entity.type
_entity.pdbx_description
1 polymer ?
#
loop_
_entity_poly.entity_id
_entity_poly.type
_entity_poly.pdbx_seq_one_letter_code
_entity_poly.pdbx_strand_id
1 'polypeptide(L)' 'MVDSTLTEDEEDPYYHWHIRIVPRLTTIAGFEMGSGIYINTSLPEDTAGHIRACFQKLVKEGKISLG' A
#
# COMPACT_ATOMS: atom_id res chain seq x y z
N MET A 1 1.69 -7.79 7.72
CA MET A 1 0.76 -7.67 8.86
C MET A 1 -0.49 -8.41 8.44
N VAL A 2 -0.94 -9.37 9.24
CA VAL A 2 -2.19 -10.10 8.98
C VAL A 2 -3.22 -9.43 9.87
N ASP A 3 -4.18 -8.76 9.25
CA ASP A 3 -5.32 -8.17 9.93
C ASP A 3 -6.43 -9.23 9.92
N SER A 4 -6.92 -9.62 11.10
CA SER A 4 -7.99 -10.63 11.25
C SER A 4 -9.09 -10.09 12.15
N THR A 5 -10.35 -10.28 11.73
CA THR A 5 -11.53 -10.13 12.60
C THR A 5 -11.81 -11.44 13.37
N LEU A 6 -12.63 -11.37 14.41
CA LEU A 6 -13.08 -12.54 15.17
C LEU A 6 -13.90 -13.47 14.26
N THR A 7 -13.80 -14.78 14.48
CA THR A 7 -14.37 -15.82 13.61
C THR A 7 -15.89 -15.97 13.69
N GLU A 8 -16.59 -15.18 14.50
CA GLU A 8 -18.03 -15.35 14.76
C GLU A 8 -18.93 -14.65 13.73
N ASP A 9 -18.36 -13.84 12.84
CA ASP A 9 -19.12 -13.06 11.85
C ASP A 9 -18.53 -13.25 10.42
N GLU A 10 -18.85 -14.37 9.76
CA GLU A 10 -18.56 -14.54 8.32
C GLU A 10 -19.31 -13.52 7.43
N GLU A 11 -20.31 -12.83 7.99
CA GLU A 11 -21.07 -11.74 7.36
C GLU A 11 -20.77 -10.34 7.98
N ASP A 12 -19.60 -10.15 8.59
CA ASP A 12 -19.25 -8.88 9.25
C ASP A 12 -19.12 -7.72 8.23
N PRO A 13 -20.00 -6.69 8.24
CA PRO A 13 -19.86 -5.54 7.36
C PRO A 13 -18.66 -4.64 7.72
N TYR A 14 -17.99 -4.87 8.86
CA TYR A 14 -16.92 -3.99 9.36
C TYR A 14 -15.52 -4.31 8.82
N TYR A 15 -15.30 -5.50 8.22
CA TYR A 15 -14.00 -5.87 7.67
C TYR A 15 -14.07 -6.23 6.18
N HIS A 16 -13.35 -5.47 5.36
CA HIS A 16 -13.16 -5.79 3.95
C HIS A 16 -11.75 -6.34 3.72
N TRP A 17 -11.68 -7.50 3.08
CA TRP A 17 -10.42 -8.09 2.67
C TRP A 17 -9.63 -7.10 1.81
N HIS A 18 -8.37 -6.88 2.16
CA HIS A 18 -7.47 -6.02 1.41
C HIS A 18 -6.04 -6.55 1.48
N ILE A 19 -5.25 -6.20 0.47
CA ILE A 19 -3.80 -6.45 0.44
C ILE A 19 -3.08 -5.13 0.68
N ARG A 20 -2.14 -5.12 1.63
CA ARG A 20 -1.25 -3.98 1.86
C ARG A 20 0.14 -4.27 1.28
N ILE A 21 0.52 -3.52 0.25
CA ILE A 21 1.86 -3.58 -0.35
C ILE A 21 2.69 -2.43 0.21
N VAL A 22 3.76 -2.76 0.94
CA VAL A 22 4.68 -1.77 1.52
C VAL A 22 6.08 -1.98 0.94
N PRO A 23 6.45 -1.26 -0.14
CA PRO A 23 7.77 -1.40 -0.73
C PRO A 23 8.83 -0.81 0.20
N ARG A 24 9.98 -1.48 0.31
CA ARG A 24 11.14 -0.95 1.03
C ARG A 24 11.87 0.05 0.13
N LEU A 25 11.58 1.34 0.29
CA LEU A 25 12.20 2.42 -0.48
C LEU A 25 13.43 3.02 0.22
N THR A 26 13.46 2.97 1.56
CA THR A 26 14.52 3.51 2.40
C THR A 26 14.88 2.54 3.51
N THR A 27 16.06 2.73 4.11
CA THR A 27 16.44 2.00 5.33
C THR A 27 15.61 2.51 6.50
N ILE A 28 14.95 1.59 7.20
CA ILE A 28 14.16 1.89 8.40
C ILE A 28 15.10 2.39 9.49
N ALA A 29 14.83 3.57 10.03
CA ALA A 29 15.66 4.19 11.07
C ALA A 29 15.30 3.68 12.47
N GLY A 30 16.16 3.99 13.46
CA GLY A 30 15.96 3.54 14.85
C GLY A 30 14.64 4.01 15.48
N PHE A 31 14.15 5.20 15.13
CA PHE A 31 12.85 5.69 15.59
C PHE A 31 11.69 4.83 15.07
N GLU A 32 11.68 4.52 13.78
CA GLU A 32 10.62 3.75 13.14
C GLU A 32 10.63 2.30 13.63
N MET A 33 11.82 1.72 13.81
CA MET A 33 11.98 0.40 14.42
C MET A 33 11.50 0.36 15.88
N GLY A 34 11.83 1.39 16.67
CA GLY A 34 11.53 1.43 18.10
C GLY A 34 10.07 1.77 18.42
N SER A 35 9.42 2.58 17.59
CA SER A 35 8.04 3.04 17.81
C SER A 35 6.99 2.26 17.00
N GLY A 36 7.38 1.61 15.90
CA GLY A 36 6.44 1.06 14.93
C GLY A 36 5.73 2.12 14.08
N ILE A 37 6.07 3.40 14.24
CA ILE A 37 5.53 4.51 13.46
C ILE A 37 6.44 4.73 12.25
N TYR A 38 5.87 4.74 11.06
CA TYR A 38 6.58 5.04 9.83
C TYR A 38 6.49 6.52 9.49
N ILE A 39 7.61 7.12 9.09
CA ILE A 39 7.65 8.51 8.65
C ILE A 39 7.63 8.53 7.13
N ASN A 40 6.57 9.13 6.56
CA ASN A 40 6.53 9.40 5.13
C ASN A 40 6.99 10.84 4.86
N THR A 41 8.02 11.00 4.02
CA THR A 41 8.55 12.30 3.61
C THR A 41 7.80 12.90 2.43
N SER A 42 6.91 12.14 1.78
CA SER A 42 6.11 12.57 0.64
C SER A 42 4.63 12.60 0.99
N LEU A 43 3.90 13.54 0.40
CA LEU A 43 2.44 13.59 0.53
C LEU A 43 1.79 12.38 -0.17
N PRO A 44 0.73 11.80 0.41
CA PRO A 44 0.03 10.67 -0.20
C PRO A 44 -0.59 11.04 -1.56
N GLU A 45 -1.07 12.27 -1.73
CA GLU A 45 -1.67 12.77 -2.96
C GLU A 45 -0.66 12.78 -4.12
N ASP A 46 0.54 13.29 -3.86
CA ASP A 46 1.63 13.35 -4.84
C ASP A 46 2.12 11.94 -5.19
N THR A 47 2.26 11.08 -4.18
CA THR A 47 2.70 9.69 -4.35
C THR A 47 1.70 8.89 -5.21
N ALA A 48 0.40 9.03 -4.93
CA ALA A 48 -0.66 8.40 -5.72
C ALA A 48 -0.66 8.91 -7.17
N GLY A 49 -0.44 10.21 -7.36
CA GLY A 49 -0.27 10.82 -8.68
C GLY A 49 0.88 10.19 -9.47
N HIS A 50 2.05 10.04 -8.86
CA HIS A 50 3.22 9.41 -9.48
C HIS A 50 2.98 7.95 -9.86
N ILE A 51 2.37 7.15 -8.97
CA ILE A 51 2.05 5.75 -9.24
C ILE A 51 1.10 5.63 -10.43
N ARG A 52 0.03 6.44 -10.47
CA ARG A 52 -0.95 6.45 -11.56
C ARG A 52 -0.32 6.83 -12.89
N ALA A 53 0.51 7.88 -12.92
CA ALA A 53 1.18 8.32 -14.14
C ALA A 53 2.16 7.26 -14.67
N CYS A 54 2.92 6.60 -13.77
CA CYS A 54 3.79 5.49 -14.12
C CYS A 54 3.01 4.32 -14.72
N PHE A 55 1.90 3.94 -14.08
CA PHE A 55 1.02 2.88 -14.59
C PHE A 55 0.52 3.18 -16.01
N GLN A 56 -0.01 4.39 -16.25
CA GLN A 56 -0.49 4.80 -17.58
C GLN A 56 0.62 4.77 -18.64
N LYS A 57 1.84 5.19 -18.28
CA LYS A 57 3.00 5.11 -19.17
C LYS A 57 3.31 3.66 -19.54
N LEU A 58 3.34 2.74 -18.58
CA LEU A 58 3.62 1.32 -18.81
C LEU A 58 2.55 0.66 -19.69
N VAL A 59 1.28 1.03 -19.52
CA VAL A 59 0.19 0.59 -20.39
C VAL A 59 0.39 1.10 -21.82
N LYS A 60 0.71 2.39 -22.00
CA LYS A 60 0.96 2.98 -23.33
C LYS A 60 2.17 2.35 -24.04
N GLU A 61 3.18 1.95 -23.29
CA GLU A 61 4.35 1.23 -23.80
C GLU A 61 4.08 -0.25 -24.09
N GLY A 62 2.87 -0.76 -23.83
CA GLY A 62 2.52 -2.17 -24.03
C GLY A 62 3.18 -3.13 -23.03
N LYS A 63 3.75 -2.62 -21.94
CA LYS A 63 4.44 -3.42 -20.91
C LYS A 63 3.47 -4.03 -19.89
N ILE A 64 2.28 -3.46 -19.77
CA ILE A 64 1.19 -3.95 -18.92
C ILE A 64 -0.06 -3.99 -19.78
N SER A 65 -0.74 -5.14 -19.84
CA SER A 65 -2.07 -5.25 -20.44
C SER A 65 -3.14 -5.10 -19.37
N LEU A 66 -4.13 -4.25 -19.63
CA LEU A 66 -5.40 -4.29 -18.93
C LEU A 66 -6.16 -5.46 -19.57
N GLY A 67 -6.26 -6.57 -18.85
CA GLY A 67 -7.00 -7.76 -19.30
C GLY A 67 -8.48 -7.50 -19.51
#